data_AF-A0A6C0I8S6-F1
#
_entry.id   AF-A0A6C0I8S6-F1
#
_cell.length_a   1.000
_cell.length_b   1.000
_cell.length_c   1.000
_cell.angle_alpha   90.00
_cell.angle_beta   90.00
_cell.angle_gamma   90.00
#
_symmetry.space_group_name_H-M   'P 1'
#
loop_
_entity.id
_entity.type
_entity.pdbx_description
1 polymer ?
#
loop_
_entity_poly.entity_id
_entity_poly.type
_entity_poly.pdbx_seq_one_letter_code
_entity_poly.pdbx_strand_id
1 'polypeptide(L)'
;MSRQIEDSEVISARREDVLQSYKSAIATNYRLFKEGDDTATSEYIYPNQMEDAYNIVNMFYSKNCRVISIQKKTKVGADGLMIEIAKLLTTHNDDEFVVNPKNVRILTGMSNAGWEKDMICKAPGCFKDKIKHHGQLKNAGLHSNIRDSLIIIDEIDTGDGEKQVLHTILKDAGILDAKHMKENNNRFVFISATMIKELYDLYRWGDLHELYKMTIPSSYIGHKDFLDMGIVKEYYDLSKKEGADKWVSEDIIENYGEDYRVHIVRVKGNKGKGNADMVQDACIRKGVLFKNHTSKDRLSPEEISSFFKEPLKQHIVIGIKGLFRRANLIPNRWKLRIGATHELFTKTIDNNVQIQGLTGRMSGYWRDVIEDGHKTGPHRTSIKAIEEYEKTYNDPYGVNDYQSAGFTKKKGKINAKTTMLTAKNIPNLEPVDLPVVEDKTDEKLYRIYKSEETMRCVLLELYKHPYNHTFSKNKEGFIIATITTNQNVLKLCDAIKAVDTTAGLKHVDAHKKPAPRRVWPCYKDTKDKSTLYFLVLVDPQTISQEELKNVDAKYPEFIII
;
A
#
# COMPACT_ATOMS: atom_id res chain seq x y z
N MET A 1 -40.27 -9.60 4.43
CA MET A 1 -40.18 -10.99 3.97
C MET A 1 -39.66 -11.79 5.14
N SER A 2 -40.47 -12.69 5.72
CA SER A 2 -40.09 -13.42 6.94
C SER A 2 -38.93 -14.37 6.67
N ARG A 3 -37.92 -14.37 7.54
CA ARG A 3 -36.82 -15.35 7.57
C ARG A 3 -37.43 -16.75 7.58
N GLN A 4 -37.34 -17.50 6.47
CA GLN A 4 -37.47 -18.96 6.57
C GLN A 4 -36.27 -19.41 7.38
N ILE A 5 -36.49 -19.67 8.67
CA ILE A 5 -35.49 -20.21 9.57
C ILE A 5 -35.07 -21.53 8.94
N GLU A 6 -33.83 -21.58 8.47
CA GLU A 6 -33.24 -22.81 7.96
C GLU A 6 -33.18 -23.79 9.14
N ASP A 7 -33.49 -25.06 8.89
CA ASP A 7 -33.56 -26.06 9.95
C ASP A 7 -32.22 -26.13 10.72
N SER A 8 -32.28 -26.00 12.04
CA SER A 8 -31.10 -26.01 12.91
C SER A 8 -30.32 -27.34 12.76
N GLU A 9 -31.00 -28.44 12.43
CA GLU A 9 -30.32 -29.71 12.10
C GLU A 9 -29.46 -29.60 10.84
N VAL A 10 -29.95 -28.91 9.81
CA VAL A 10 -29.21 -28.68 8.56
C VAL A 10 -28.01 -27.77 8.79
N ILE A 11 -28.17 -26.73 9.61
CA ILE A 11 -27.05 -25.84 10.00
C ILE A 11 -26.00 -26.66 10.74
N SER A 12 -26.39 -27.45 11.74
CA SER A 12 -25.50 -28.33 12.51
C SER A 12 -24.72 -29.31 11.61
N ALA A 13 -25.41 -29.97 10.69
CA ALA A 13 -24.77 -30.89 9.73
C ALA A 13 -23.72 -30.19 8.84
N ARG A 14 -23.98 -28.93 8.42
CA ARG A 14 -23.01 -28.13 7.65
C ARG A 14 -21.78 -27.76 8.47
N ARG A 15 -21.96 -27.43 9.76
CA ARG A 15 -20.83 -27.15 10.67
C ARG A 15 -19.91 -28.37 10.74
N GLU A 16 -20.49 -29.56 10.93
CA GLU A 16 -19.72 -30.81 11.00
C GLU A 16 -18.98 -31.11 9.69
N ASP A 17 -19.62 -30.93 8.53
CA ASP A 17 -18.98 -31.11 7.22
C ASP A 17 -17.74 -30.22 7.05
N VAL A 18 -17.84 -28.93 7.41
CA VAL A 18 -16.70 -28.01 7.37
C VAL A 18 -15.59 -28.46 8.33
N LEU A 19 -15.93 -28.84 9.56
CA LEU A 19 -14.95 -29.29 10.56
C LEU A 19 -14.21 -30.56 10.11
N GLN A 20 -14.91 -31.52 9.52
CA GLN A 20 -14.29 -32.74 8.97
C GLN A 20 -13.39 -32.42 7.77
N SER A 21 -13.85 -31.56 6.87
CA SER A 21 -13.04 -31.09 5.73
C SER A 21 -11.75 -30.41 6.18
N TYR A 22 -11.84 -29.59 7.23
CA TYR A 22 -10.70 -28.88 7.82
C TYR A 22 -9.71 -29.83 8.50
N LYS A 23 -10.19 -30.81 9.29
CA LYS A 23 -9.34 -31.87 9.89
C LYS A 23 -8.59 -32.67 8.83
N SER A 24 -9.26 -33.00 7.73
CA SER A 24 -8.64 -33.69 6.59
C SER A 24 -7.52 -32.86 5.94
N ALA A 25 -7.71 -31.54 5.82
CA ALA A 25 -6.68 -30.64 5.30
C ALA A 25 -5.46 -30.55 6.23
N ILE A 26 -5.66 -30.51 7.55
CA ILE A 26 -4.57 -30.58 8.55
C ILE A 26 -3.75 -31.87 8.36
N ALA A 27 -4.43 -33.02 8.31
CA ALA A 27 -3.77 -34.32 8.15
C ALA A 27 -3.00 -34.41 6.84
N THR A 28 -3.57 -33.87 5.75
CA THR A 28 -2.92 -33.83 4.43
C THR A 28 -1.66 -32.97 4.45
N ASN A 29 -1.72 -31.76 5.02
CA ASN A 29 -0.55 -30.89 5.15
C ASN A 29 0.55 -31.56 5.97
N TYR A 30 0.21 -32.15 7.12
CA TYR A 30 1.18 -32.83 7.97
C TYR A 30 1.88 -33.99 7.26
N ARG A 31 1.12 -34.81 6.51
CA ARG A 31 1.68 -35.89 5.70
C ARG A 31 2.66 -35.36 4.64
N LEU A 32 2.26 -34.36 3.86
CA LEU A 32 3.12 -33.75 2.83
C LEU A 32 4.39 -33.14 3.42
N PHE A 33 4.29 -32.49 4.58
CA PHE A 33 5.45 -31.96 5.30
C PHE A 33 6.44 -33.06 5.70
N LYS A 34 5.94 -34.20 6.20
CA LYS A 34 6.78 -35.36 6.54
C LYS A 34 7.40 -36.04 5.32
N GLU A 35 6.72 -36.00 4.18
CA GLU A 35 7.23 -36.47 2.88
C GLU A 35 8.24 -35.49 2.25
N GLY A 36 8.45 -34.32 2.86
CA GLY A 36 9.45 -33.35 2.44
C GLY A 36 9.01 -32.41 1.33
N ASP A 37 7.70 -32.28 1.08
CA ASP A 37 7.13 -31.33 0.11
C ASP A 37 7.50 -29.89 0.48
N ASP A 38 8.10 -29.15 -0.46
CA ASP A 38 8.61 -27.79 -0.25
C ASP A 38 7.47 -26.74 -0.06
N THR A 39 6.21 -27.12 -0.29
CA THR A 39 5.02 -26.27 -0.17
C THR A 39 4.21 -26.50 1.10
N ALA A 40 4.47 -27.60 1.81
CA ALA A 40 3.83 -27.93 3.08
C ALA A 40 4.64 -27.40 4.27
N THR A 41 3.93 -27.12 5.38
CA THR A 41 4.53 -26.58 6.61
C THR A 41 4.29 -27.48 7.81
N SER A 42 5.08 -27.31 8.88
CA SER A 42 4.92 -28.06 10.13
C SER A 42 3.54 -27.86 10.78
N GLU A 43 2.98 -26.68 10.59
CA GLU A 43 1.64 -26.30 11.03
C GLU A 43 0.77 -25.99 9.81
N TYR A 44 -0.51 -26.38 9.86
CA TYR A 44 -1.44 -26.07 8.78
C TYR A 44 -1.85 -24.58 8.81
N ILE A 45 -2.17 -24.08 10.00
CA ILE A 45 -2.48 -22.67 10.29
C ILE A 45 -1.68 -22.31 11.55
N TYR A 46 -0.96 -21.18 11.51
CA TYR A 46 -0.09 -20.76 12.60
C TYR A 46 -0.87 -20.02 13.72
N PRO A 47 -0.39 -20.00 14.98
CA PRO A 47 -1.07 -19.37 16.12
C PRO A 47 -1.53 -17.93 15.86
N ASN A 48 -0.69 -17.08 15.28
CA ASN A 48 -1.05 -15.69 14.98
C ASN A 48 -2.22 -15.59 13.99
N GLN A 49 -2.32 -16.52 13.03
CA GLN A 49 -3.42 -16.55 12.06
C GLN A 49 -4.73 -17.00 12.72
N MET A 50 -4.65 -17.93 13.67
CA MET A 50 -5.81 -18.39 14.46
C MET A 50 -6.35 -17.28 15.37
N GLU A 51 -5.46 -16.60 16.08
CA GLU A 51 -5.80 -15.47 16.95
C GLU A 51 -6.39 -14.30 16.16
N ASP A 52 -5.74 -13.91 15.06
CA ASP A 52 -6.23 -12.86 14.17
C ASP A 52 -7.62 -13.20 13.62
N ALA A 53 -7.84 -14.44 13.16
CA ALA A 53 -9.13 -14.88 12.64
C ALA A 53 -10.23 -14.80 13.71
N TYR A 54 -9.95 -15.24 14.94
CA TYR A 54 -10.87 -15.17 16.06
C TYR A 54 -11.27 -13.72 16.36
N ASN A 55 -10.28 -12.82 16.42
CA ASN A 55 -10.52 -11.38 16.64
C ASN A 55 -11.39 -10.77 15.53
N ILE A 56 -11.13 -11.11 14.26
CA ILE A 56 -11.90 -10.64 13.11
C ILE A 56 -13.35 -11.14 13.17
N VAL A 57 -13.57 -12.42 13.48
CA VAL A 57 -14.93 -12.96 13.61
C VAL A 57 -15.67 -12.31 14.78
N ASN A 58 -14.98 -12.07 15.90
CA ASN A 58 -15.54 -11.33 17.03
C ASN A 58 -15.88 -9.88 16.67
N MET A 59 -15.12 -9.21 15.80
CA MET A 59 -15.46 -7.86 15.33
C MET A 59 -16.74 -7.87 14.48
N PHE A 60 -16.92 -8.85 13.60
CA PHE A 60 -18.19 -9.02 12.90
C PHE A 60 -19.35 -9.27 13.87
N TYR A 61 -19.13 -10.08 14.90
CA TYR A 61 -20.16 -10.47 15.87
C TYR A 61 -20.55 -9.31 16.80
N SER A 62 -19.57 -8.70 17.45
CA SER A 62 -19.79 -7.71 18.52
C SER A 62 -20.09 -6.30 18.01
N LYS A 63 -19.47 -5.89 16.89
CA LYS A 63 -19.64 -4.53 16.35
C LYS A 63 -20.72 -4.46 15.26
N ASN A 64 -21.21 -5.59 14.78
CA ASN A 64 -22.18 -5.67 13.68
C ASN A 64 -21.71 -4.95 12.38
N CYS A 65 -20.39 -4.84 12.18
CA CYS A 65 -19.82 -4.37 10.93
C CYS A 65 -20.08 -5.40 9.80
N ARG A 66 -19.97 -4.96 8.54
CA ARG A 66 -20.17 -5.83 7.36
C ARG A 66 -18.90 -6.01 6.55
N VAL A 67 -17.91 -5.17 6.76
CA VAL A 67 -16.66 -5.16 6.01
C VAL A 67 -15.49 -5.08 6.96
N ILE A 68 -14.52 -5.98 6.79
CA ILE A 68 -13.22 -5.86 7.46
C ILE A 68 -12.14 -5.76 6.39
N SER A 69 -11.34 -4.69 6.45
CA SER A 69 -10.10 -4.62 5.68
C SER A 69 -8.94 -5.12 6.53
N ILE A 70 -8.14 -6.02 5.99
CA ILE A 70 -7.00 -6.61 6.65
C ILE A 70 -5.72 -6.09 6.00
N GLN A 71 -5.01 -5.25 6.75
CA GLN A 71 -3.70 -4.77 6.36
C GLN A 71 -2.63 -5.77 6.81
N LYS A 72 -1.86 -6.29 5.86
CA LYS A 72 -0.82 -7.30 6.11
C LYS A 72 0.56 -6.85 5.67
N LYS A 73 1.60 -7.48 6.21
CA LYS A 73 2.94 -7.46 5.60
C LYS A 73 3.03 -8.52 4.51
N THR A 74 4.00 -8.40 3.62
CA THR A 74 4.24 -9.44 2.60
C THR A 74 4.61 -10.76 3.26
N LYS A 75 4.07 -11.88 2.75
CA LYS A 75 4.41 -13.24 3.20
C LYS A 75 4.20 -13.53 4.70
N VAL A 76 3.36 -12.75 5.39
CA VAL A 76 2.97 -13.03 6.79
C VAL A 76 1.92 -14.15 6.91
N GLY A 77 1.43 -14.71 5.81
CA GLY A 77 0.52 -15.88 5.84
C GLY A 77 -0.97 -15.53 5.82
N ALA A 78 -1.38 -14.74 4.82
CA ALA A 78 -2.79 -14.41 4.59
C ALA A 78 -3.64 -15.63 4.23
N ASP A 79 -3.07 -16.60 3.51
CA ASP A 79 -3.75 -17.82 3.06
C ASP A 79 -4.41 -18.56 4.24
N GLY A 80 -3.65 -18.80 5.30
CA GLY A 80 -4.13 -19.49 6.49
C GLY A 80 -5.18 -18.66 7.25
N LEU A 81 -4.96 -17.35 7.37
CA LEU A 81 -5.94 -16.43 7.95
C LEU A 81 -7.30 -16.49 7.20
N MET A 82 -7.29 -16.45 5.87
CA MET A 82 -8.52 -16.53 5.07
C MET A 82 -9.28 -17.84 5.30
N ILE A 83 -8.56 -18.96 5.31
CA ILE A 83 -9.13 -20.29 5.56
C ILE A 83 -9.75 -20.35 6.97
N GLU A 84 -9.06 -19.81 7.96
CA GLU A 84 -9.49 -19.84 9.35
C GLU A 84 -10.71 -18.95 9.60
N ILE A 85 -10.76 -17.74 9.01
CA ILE A 85 -11.95 -16.88 9.03
C ILE A 85 -13.15 -17.60 8.41
N ALA A 86 -12.96 -18.24 7.26
CA ALA A 86 -14.01 -19.00 6.58
C ALA A 86 -14.54 -20.14 7.47
N LYS A 87 -13.63 -20.93 8.08
CA LYS A 87 -13.98 -21.96 9.04
C LYS A 87 -14.83 -21.37 10.16
N LEU A 88 -14.31 -20.41 10.90
CA LEU A 88 -14.98 -19.85 12.09
C LEU A 88 -16.35 -19.24 11.78
N LEU A 89 -16.50 -18.52 10.66
CA LEU A 89 -17.81 -17.95 10.28
C LEU A 89 -18.83 -19.03 9.87
N THR A 90 -18.39 -20.12 9.27
CA THR A 90 -19.28 -21.23 8.84
C THR A 90 -19.56 -22.24 9.95
N THR A 91 -18.78 -22.23 11.04
CA THR A 91 -18.95 -23.12 12.19
C THR A 91 -19.35 -22.40 13.47
N HIS A 92 -19.64 -21.10 13.40
CA HIS A 92 -20.07 -20.29 14.55
C HIS A 92 -21.33 -20.88 15.20
N ASN A 93 -21.40 -20.85 16.53
CA ASN A 93 -22.49 -21.50 17.31
C ASN A 93 -23.84 -20.77 17.21
N ASP A 94 -23.83 -19.49 16.88
CA ASP A 94 -25.04 -18.68 16.68
C ASP A 94 -25.61 -18.90 15.26
N ASP A 95 -26.76 -19.59 15.19
CA ASP A 95 -27.49 -19.91 13.95
C ASP A 95 -27.92 -18.65 13.17
N GLU A 96 -28.06 -17.50 13.83
CA GLU A 96 -28.50 -16.26 13.19
C GLU A 96 -27.33 -15.47 12.60
N PHE A 97 -26.10 -15.80 13.00
CA PHE A 97 -24.86 -15.16 12.56
C PHE A 97 -24.10 -16.00 11.53
N VAL A 98 -24.15 -17.33 11.67
CA VAL A 98 -23.38 -18.29 10.89
C VAL A 98 -23.56 -18.08 9.37
N VAL A 99 -22.47 -18.29 8.63
CA VAL A 99 -22.43 -18.17 7.17
C VAL A 99 -22.67 -19.55 6.55
N ASN A 100 -23.41 -19.59 5.44
CA ASN A 100 -23.57 -20.82 4.69
C ASN A 100 -22.26 -21.15 3.94
N PRO A 101 -21.63 -22.31 4.14
CA PRO A 101 -20.39 -22.66 3.44
C PRO A 101 -20.52 -22.66 1.92
N LYS A 102 -21.72 -22.90 1.37
CA LYS A 102 -21.98 -22.80 -0.08
C LYS A 102 -21.91 -21.38 -0.62
N ASN A 103 -22.00 -20.37 0.26
CA ASN A 103 -21.99 -18.94 -0.07
C ASN A 103 -20.68 -18.25 0.30
N VAL A 104 -19.67 -19.00 0.76
CA VAL A 104 -18.29 -18.50 0.90
C VAL A 104 -17.66 -18.33 -0.48
N ARG A 105 -16.94 -17.24 -0.72
CA ARG A 105 -16.10 -17.03 -1.91
C ARG A 105 -14.74 -16.48 -1.48
N ILE A 106 -13.68 -17.03 -2.06
CA ILE A 106 -12.30 -16.54 -1.86
C ILE A 106 -11.77 -16.15 -3.23
N LEU A 107 -11.67 -14.85 -3.46
CA LEU A 107 -11.41 -14.27 -4.76
C LEU A 107 -10.08 -13.52 -4.75
N THR A 108 -9.50 -13.32 -5.93
CA THR A 108 -8.47 -12.29 -6.11
C THR A 108 -8.73 -11.49 -7.37
N GLY A 109 -8.48 -10.18 -7.32
CA GLY A 109 -8.55 -9.34 -8.51
C GLY A 109 -7.33 -9.48 -9.45
N MET A 110 -6.34 -10.30 -9.07
CA MET A 110 -5.23 -10.65 -9.95
C MET A 110 -5.60 -11.76 -10.93
N SER A 111 -5.17 -11.61 -12.19
CA SER A 111 -5.17 -12.73 -13.13
C SER A 111 -3.96 -13.64 -12.85
N ASN A 112 -4.12 -14.58 -11.91
CA ASN A 112 -3.06 -15.51 -11.53
C ASN A 112 -3.56 -16.94 -11.28
N ALA A 113 -3.37 -17.83 -12.26
CA ALA A 113 -3.74 -19.24 -12.15
C ALA A 113 -2.85 -20.03 -11.15
N GLY A 114 -1.61 -19.58 -10.92
CA GLY A 114 -0.73 -20.18 -9.92
C GLY A 114 -1.24 -19.96 -8.50
N TRP A 115 -1.69 -18.74 -8.19
CA TRP A 115 -2.34 -18.43 -6.92
C TRP A 115 -3.60 -19.27 -6.70
N GLU A 116 -4.45 -19.41 -7.72
CA GLU A 116 -5.68 -20.21 -7.60
C GLU A 116 -5.34 -21.67 -7.30
N LYS A 117 -4.39 -22.25 -8.03
CA LYS A 117 -3.92 -23.61 -7.78
C LYS A 117 -3.37 -23.76 -6.36
N ASP A 118 -2.47 -22.87 -5.94
CA ASP A 118 -1.83 -22.93 -4.63
C ASP A 118 -2.85 -22.79 -3.49
N MET A 119 -3.80 -21.85 -3.60
CA MET A 119 -4.87 -21.67 -2.62
C MET A 119 -5.83 -22.87 -2.58
N ILE A 120 -6.22 -23.43 -3.74
CA ILE A 120 -7.05 -24.65 -3.82
C ILE A 120 -6.35 -25.85 -3.17
N CYS A 121 -5.04 -26.00 -3.39
CA CYS A 121 -4.26 -27.09 -2.79
C CYS A 121 -4.26 -27.01 -1.26
N LYS A 122 -4.21 -25.80 -0.70
CA LYS A 122 -4.19 -25.58 0.76
C LYS A 122 -5.57 -25.62 1.39
N ALA A 123 -6.62 -25.23 0.69
CA ALA A 123 -7.94 -25.07 1.28
C ALA A 123 -8.61 -26.41 1.65
N PRO A 124 -9.47 -26.42 2.69
CA PRO A 124 -10.40 -27.52 2.97
C PRO A 124 -11.25 -27.87 1.74
N GLY A 125 -11.56 -29.15 1.58
CA GLY A 125 -12.31 -29.68 0.43
C GLY A 125 -13.61 -28.92 0.14
N CYS A 126 -14.34 -28.53 1.19
CA CYS A 126 -15.61 -27.80 1.10
C CYS A 126 -15.50 -26.39 0.49
N PHE A 127 -14.29 -25.82 0.40
CA PHE A 127 -14.05 -24.46 -0.13
C PHE A 127 -13.30 -24.44 -1.47
N LYS A 128 -12.80 -25.58 -1.96
CA LYS A 128 -11.93 -25.64 -3.15
C LYS A 128 -12.60 -25.08 -4.40
N ASP A 129 -13.88 -25.36 -4.61
CA ASP A 129 -14.63 -24.86 -5.76
C ASP A 129 -15.04 -23.38 -5.62
N LYS A 130 -14.81 -22.77 -4.45
CA LYS A 130 -15.15 -21.38 -4.11
C LYS A 130 -14.01 -20.40 -4.30
N ILE A 131 -12.83 -20.90 -4.68
CA ILE A 131 -11.62 -20.12 -4.90
C ILE A 131 -11.52 -19.79 -6.39
N LYS A 132 -11.42 -18.50 -6.72
CA LYS A 132 -11.36 -18.03 -8.12
C LYS A 132 -10.43 -16.84 -8.28
N HIS A 133 -9.54 -16.90 -9.26
CA HIS A 133 -8.79 -15.73 -9.71
C HIS A 133 -9.59 -14.85 -10.68
N HIS A 134 -9.06 -13.68 -11.05
CA HIS A 134 -9.72 -12.72 -11.94
C HIS A 134 -10.30 -13.35 -13.22
N GLY A 135 -9.57 -14.28 -13.85
CA GLY A 135 -10.00 -14.93 -15.10
C GLY A 135 -11.23 -15.82 -14.97
N GLN A 136 -11.56 -16.27 -13.75
CA GLN A 136 -12.68 -17.17 -13.45
C GLN A 136 -13.79 -16.49 -12.64
N LEU A 137 -13.72 -15.17 -12.43
CA LEU A 137 -14.70 -14.43 -11.61
C LEU A 137 -16.15 -14.56 -12.11
N LYS A 138 -16.36 -14.63 -13.43
CA LYS A 138 -17.70 -14.88 -13.99
C LYS A 138 -18.29 -16.24 -13.59
N ASN A 139 -17.42 -17.19 -13.27
CA ASN A 139 -17.76 -18.53 -12.81
C ASN A 139 -17.76 -18.64 -11.27
N ALA A 140 -17.69 -17.50 -10.56
CA ALA A 140 -17.71 -17.50 -9.11
C ALA A 140 -19.08 -17.92 -8.53
N GLY A 141 -20.13 -18.11 -9.33
CA GLY A 141 -21.43 -18.55 -8.82
C GLY A 141 -22.06 -17.56 -7.84
N LEU A 142 -21.81 -16.27 -8.04
CA LEU A 142 -22.49 -15.18 -7.35
C LEU A 142 -23.81 -14.91 -8.10
N HIS A 143 -24.92 -15.13 -7.42
CA HIS A 143 -26.27 -14.92 -7.93
C HIS A 143 -26.94 -13.76 -7.19
N SER A 144 -28.00 -13.20 -7.76
CA SER A 144 -28.79 -12.17 -7.12
C SER A 144 -29.39 -12.66 -5.80
N ASN A 145 -29.48 -11.76 -4.81
CA ASN A 145 -30.08 -12.02 -3.51
C ASN A 145 -29.36 -13.11 -2.68
N ILE A 146 -28.04 -13.25 -2.83
CA ILE A 146 -27.25 -14.10 -1.94
C ILE A 146 -27.40 -13.62 -0.49
N ARG A 147 -27.48 -14.59 0.43
CA ARG A 147 -27.61 -14.41 1.88
C ARG A 147 -26.61 -15.28 2.64
N ASP A 148 -26.34 -14.93 3.88
CA ASP A 148 -25.44 -15.66 4.78
C ASP A 148 -24.12 -15.97 4.08
N SER A 149 -23.51 -14.93 3.50
CA SER A 149 -22.33 -15.06 2.65
C SER A 149 -21.10 -14.40 3.25
N LEU A 150 -19.95 -14.95 2.88
CA LEU A 150 -18.63 -14.40 3.17
C LEU A 150 -17.87 -14.28 1.87
N ILE A 151 -17.52 -13.05 1.50
CA ILE A 151 -16.72 -12.76 0.31
C ILE A 151 -15.37 -12.24 0.75
N ILE A 152 -14.34 -13.08 0.61
CA ILE A 152 -12.95 -12.72 0.87
C ILE A 152 -12.31 -12.33 -0.46
N ILE A 153 -11.66 -11.17 -0.52
CA ILE A 153 -10.96 -10.69 -1.71
C ILE A 153 -9.50 -10.38 -1.33
N ASP A 154 -8.59 -11.24 -1.78
CA ASP A 154 -7.15 -11.07 -1.66
C ASP A 154 -6.59 -10.19 -2.78
N GLU A 155 -5.58 -9.40 -2.44
CA GLU A 155 -4.94 -8.40 -3.30
C GLU A 155 -5.98 -7.47 -3.95
N ILE A 156 -6.90 -6.95 -3.13
CA ILE A 156 -7.98 -6.04 -3.57
C ILE A 156 -7.46 -4.83 -4.33
N ASP A 157 -6.24 -4.35 -4.05
CA ASP A 157 -5.61 -3.24 -4.77
C ASP A 157 -5.27 -3.58 -6.24
N THR A 158 -5.56 -4.81 -6.65
CA THR A 158 -5.68 -5.23 -8.05
C THR A 158 -7.14 -5.55 -8.35
N GLY A 159 -7.68 -5.00 -9.44
CA GLY A 159 -9.05 -5.34 -9.88
C GLY A 159 -10.18 -4.54 -9.21
N ASP A 160 -9.85 -3.50 -8.43
CA ASP A 160 -10.79 -2.61 -7.74
C ASP A 160 -11.38 -1.51 -8.63
N GLY A 161 -11.06 -1.49 -9.93
CA GLY A 161 -11.50 -0.43 -10.82
C GLY A 161 -13.01 -0.42 -11.06
N GLU A 162 -13.58 0.77 -11.26
CA GLU A 162 -14.98 0.88 -11.64
C GLU A 162 -15.30 0.15 -12.95
N LYS A 163 -16.45 -0.55 -12.98
CA LYS A 163 -16.93 -1.32 -14.14
C LYS A 163 -16.00 -2.47 -14.58
N GLN A 164 -14.99 -2.81 -13.78
CA GLN A 164 -14.20 -4.03 -13.98
C GLN A 164 -15.01 -5.27 -13.60
N VAL A 165 -14.54 -6.44 -14.01
CA VAL A 165 -15.25 -7.72 -13.83
C VAL A 165 -15.67 -7.93 -12.39
N LEU A 166 -14.79 -7.66 -11.42
CA LEU A 166 -15.07 -7.79 -9.99
C LEU A 166 -16.21 -6.87 -9.54
N HIS A 167 -16.15 -5.58 -9.88
CA HIS A 167 -17.25 -4.65 -9.56
C HIS A 167 -18.57 -5.13 -10.16
N THR A 168 -18.60 -5.48 -11.46
CA THR A 168 -19.83 -5.91 -12.13
C THR A 168 -20.43 -7.14 -11.45
N ILE A 169 -19.65 -8.17 -11.13
CA ILE A 169 -20.20 -9.40 -10.53
C ILE A 169 -20.74 -9.16 -9.10
N LEU A 170 -20.08 -8.31 -8.31
CA LEU A 170 -20.53 -8.00 -6.95
C LEU A 170 -21.77 -7.12 -6.96
N LYS A 171 -21.84 -6.19 -7.93
CA LYS A 171 -23.01 -5.33 -8.14
C LYS A 171 -24.22 -6.14 -8.62
N ASP A 172 -24.03 -7.01 -9.61
CA ASP A 172 -25.10 -7.85 -10.17
C ASP A 172 -25.65 -8.85 -9.13
N ALA A 173 -24.80 -9.28 -8.19
CA ALA A 173 -25.20 -10.10 -7.06
C ALA A 173 -25.97 -9.32 -5.96
N GLY A 174 -26.01 -7.98 -6.03
CA GLY A 174 -26.70 -7.11 -5.06
C GLY A 174 -25.93 -6.88 -3.76
N ILE A 175 -24.68 -7.35 -3.65
CA ILE A 175 -23.90 -7.32 -2.41
C ILE A 175 -23.07 -6.05 -2.23
N LEU A 176 -23.04 -5.16 -3.23
CA LEU A 176 -22.53 -3.79 -3.08
C LEU A 176 -23.63 -2.81 -2.67
N ASP A 177 -24.52 -3.21 -1.76
CA ASP A 177 -25.59 -2.38 -1.21
C ASP A 177 -25.60 -2.54 0.32
N ALA A 178 -25.48 -1.42 1.04
CA ALA A 178 -25.33 -1.43 2.49
C ALA A 178 -26.55 -1.99 3.22
N LYS A 179 -27.76 -1.74 2.71
CA LYS A 179 -29.00 -2.28 3.25
C LYS A 179 -29.07 -3.78 2.99
N HIS A 180 -28.80 -4.21 1.76
CA HIS A 180 -28.79 -5.63 1.39
C HIS A 180 -27.80 -6.43 2.23
N MET A 181 -26.61 -5.90 2.48
CA MET A 181 -25.59 -6.54 3.32
C MET A 181 -26.08 -6.79 4.74
N LYS A 182 -26.74 -5.79 5.35
CA LYS A 182 -27.29 -5.87 6.71
C LYS A 182 -28.44 -6.88 6.79
N GLU A 183 -29.41 -6.76 5.89
CA GLU A 183 -30.64 -7.57 5.92
C GLU A 183 -30.40 -9.05 5.59
N ASN A 184 -29.36 -9.35 4.80
CA ASN A 184 -29.08 -10.72 4.31
C ASN A 184 -27.81 -11.33 4.89
N ASN A 185 -27.27 -10.78 5.98
CA ASN A 185 -26.12 -11.36 6.68
C ASN A 185 -24.87 -11.56 5.80
N ASN A 186 -24.61 -10.62 4.88
CA ASN A 186 -23.48 -10.70 3.96
C ASN A 186 -22.26 -9.94 4.54
N ARG A 187 -21.07 -10.54 4.41
CA ARG A 187 -19.81 -10.01 4.93
C ARG A 187 -18.73 -9.96 3.88
N PHE A 188 -17.89 -8.94 3.96
CA PHE A 188 -16.69 -8.80 3.15
C PHE A 188 -15.43 -8.81 3.99
N VAL A 189 -14.41 -9.49 3.49
CA VAL A 189 -13.04 -9.37 3.98
C VAL A 189 -12.15 -8.95 2.82
N PHE A 190 -11.57 -7.76 2.90
CA PHE A 190 -10.62 -7.25 1.90
C PHE A 190 -9.21 -7.38 2.45
N ILE A 191 -8.32 -8.10 1.78
CA ILE A 191 -6.95 -8.31 2.27
C ILE A 191 -5.95 -7.81 1.24
N SER A 192 -4.97 -7.02 1.66
CA SER A 192 -3.79 -6.73 0.83
C SER A 192 -2.62 -6.22 1.67
N ALA A 193 -1.41 -6.40 1.13
CA ALA A 193 -0.25 -5.75 1.69
C ALA A 193 -0.19 -4.24 1.38
N THR A 194 -0.87 -3.78 0.33
CA THR A 194 -0.71 -2.42 -0.21
C THR A 194 -2.04 -1.78 -0.61
N MET A 195 -3.05 -1.84 0.26
CA MET A 195 -4.42 -1.33 0.02
C MET A 195 -4.68 0.13 0.45
N ILE A 196 -3.66 1.00 0.44
CA ILE A 196 -3.84 2.36 0.98
C ILE A 196 -4.94 3.14 0.26
N LYS A 197 -5.07 3.00 -1.06
CA LYS A 197 -6.09 3.69 -1.86
C LYS A 197 -7.48 3.25 -1.45
N GLU A 198 -7.68 1.94 -1.29
CA GLU A 198 -8.94 1.32 -0.91
C GLU A 198 -9.31 1.66 0.54
N LEU A 199 -8.33 1.79 1.44
CA LEU A 199 -8.57 2.19 2.84
C LEU A 199 -9.19 3.59 2.98
N TYR A 200 -8.92 4.51 2.05
CA TYR A 200 -9.56 5.83 2.04
C TYR A 200 -11.02 5.78 1.57
N ASP A 201 -11.35 4.87 0.64
CA ASP A 201 -12.75 4.65 0.26
C ASP A 201 -13.49 3.92 1.38
N LEU A 202 -12.89 2.89 1.98
CA LEU A 202 -13.46 2.07 3.04
C LEU A 202 -13.66 2.85 4.34
N TYR A 203 -12.77 3.77 4.69
CA TYR A 203 -12.97 4.65 5.86
C TYR A 203 -14.32 5.36 5.82
N ARG A 204 -14.75 5.77 4.63
CA ARG A 204 -16.02 6.47 4.44
C ARG A 204 -17.23 5.59 4.68
N TRP A 205 -17.08 4.28 4.87
CA TRP A 205 -18.18 3.38 5.16
C TRP A 205 -18.64 3.45 6.63
N GLY A 206 -17.92 4.17 7.48
CA GLY A 206 -18.29 4.37 8.89
C GLY A 206 -18.41 3.04 9.63
N ASP A 207 -19.47 2.88 10.43
CA ASP A 207 -19.69 1.71 11.30
C ASP A 207 -19.84 0.38 10.55
N LEU A 208 -20.00 0.41 9.22
CA LEU A 208 -20.00 -0.80 8.39
C LEU A 208 -18.62 -1.40 8.17
N HIS A 209 -17.55 -0.61 8.38
CA HIS A 209 -16.18 -0.99 8.09
C HIS A 209 -15.30 -0.94 9.33
N GLU A 210 -14.42 -1.93 9.43
CA GLU A 210 -13.35 -1.95 10.40
C GLU A 210 -12.00 -2.27 9.74
N LEU A 211 -10.94 -1.61 10.19
CA LEU A 211 -9.56 -1.90 9.80
C LEU A 211 -8.92 -2.83 10.82
N TYR A 212 -8.48 -3.99 10.36
CA TYR A 212 -7.69 -4.95 11.12
C TYR A 212 -6.26 -4.99 10.60
N LYS A 213 -5.28 -5.05 11.50
CA LYS A 213 -3.86 -5.16 11.17
C LYS A 213 -3.36 -6.51 11.65
N MET A 214 -2.85 -7.34 10.74
CA MET A 214 -2.39 -8.69 11.09
C MET A 214 -1.26 -8.65 12.12
N THR A 215 -1.29 -9.59 13.05
CA THR A 215 -0.24 -9.79 14.04
C THR A 215 1.05 -10.26 13.35
N ILE A 216 2.16 -9.59 13.64
CA ILE A 216 3.49 -9.92 13.12
C ILE A 216 4.22 -10.77 14.17
N PRO A 217 4.42 -12.08 13.95
CA PRO A 217 5.10 -12.94 14.90
C PRO A 217 6.60 -12.65 14.94
N SER A 218 7.27 -12.96 16.05
CA SER A 218 8.71 -12.73 16.21
C SER A 218 9.55 -13.46 15.15
N SER A 219 9.15 -14.67 14.74
CA SER A 219 9.84 -15.46 13.72
C SER A 219 9.73 -14.90 12.29
N TYR A 220 8.89 -13.88 12.08
CA TYR A 220 8.76 -13.19 10.81
C TYR A 220 9.88 -12.16 10.62
N ILE A 221 10.43 -12.11 9.41
CA ILE A 221 11.35 -11.07 8.96
C ILE A 221 10.81 -10.38 7.70
N GLY A 222 10.82 -9.05 7.69
CA GLY A 222 10.25 -8.21 6.64
C GLY A 222 11.17 -7.09 6.15
N HIS A 223 10.59 -6.14 5.41
CA HIS A 223 11.34 -5.04 4.78
C HIS A 223 12.11 -4.17 5.77
N LYS A 224 11.46 -3.78 6.88
CA LYS A 224 12.08 -2.95 7.91
C LYS A 224 13.28 -3.65 8.54
N ASP A 225 13.13 -4.93 8.88
CA ASP A 225 14.21 -5.74 9.44
C ASP A 225 15.39 -5.84 8.48
N PHE A 226 15.13 -6.15 7.19
CA PHE A 226 16.19 -6.21 6.19
C PHE A 226 16.91 -4.86 6.00
N LEU A 227 16.18 -3.74 6.11
CA LEU A 227 16.78 -2.41 6.04
C LEU A 227 17.65 -2.13 7.26
N ASP A 228 17.17 -2.43 8.46
CA ASP A 228 17.90 -2.22 9.72
C ASP A 228 19.17 -3.08 9.81
N MET A 229 19.11 -4.30 9.27
CA MET A 229 20.25 -5.21 9.17
C MET A 229 21.22 -4.86 8.02
N GLY A 230 20.95 -3.82 7.22
CA GLY A 230 21.78 -3.43 6.08
C GLY A 230 21.76 -4.42 4.90
N ILE A 231 20.81 -5.36 4.90
CA ILE A 231 20.59 -6.35 3.83
C ILE A 231 19.91 -5.67 2.63
N VAL A 232 18.93 -4.81 2.88
CA VAL A 232 18.35 -3.95 1.83
C VAL A 232 19.30 -2.78 1.55
N LYS A 233 19.54 -2.53 0.27
CA LYS A 233 20.35 -1.39 -0.18
C LYS A 233 19.69 -0.70 -1.38
N GLU A 234 20.02 0.57 -1.60
CA GLU A 234 19.49 1.33 -2.73
C GLU A 234 19.91 0.69 -4.05
N TYR A 235 18.98 0.61 -5.00
CA TYR A 235 19.20 -0.03 -6.29
C TYR A 235 20.16 0.73 -7.21
N TYR A 236 20.78 -0.01 -8.12
CA TYR A 236 21.58 0.54 -9.21
C TYR A 236 20.75 0.68 -10.49
N ASP A 237 21.07 1.68 -11.32
CA ASP A 237 20.52 1.76 -12.67
C ASP A 237 21.22 0.75 -13.60
N LEU A 238 20.70 -0.47 -13.64
CA LEU A 238 21.24 -1.56 -14.47
C LEU A 238 21.02 -1.37 -15.97
N SER A 239 20.39 -0.28 -16.40
CA SER A 239 20.39 0.10 -17.83
C SER A 239 21.73 0.69 -18.27
N LYS A 240 22.62 0.98 -17.31
CA LYS A 240 23.98 1.47 -17.55
C LYS A 240 25.01 0.38 -17.26
N LYS A 241 26.08 0.35 -18.05
CA LYS A 241 27.18 -0.61 -17.89
C LYS A 241 27.77 -0.56 -16.48
N GLU A 242 28.01 0.64 -15.96
CA GLU A 242 28.62 0.85 -14.64
C GLU A 242 27.74 0.28 -13.53
N GLY A 243 26.41 0.45 -13.63
CA GLY A 243 25.46 -0.10 -12.67
C GLY A 243 25.42 -1.62 -12.69
N ALA A 244 25.43 -2.22 -13.89
CA ALA A 244 25.47 -3.67 -14.06
C ALA A 244 26.78 -4.29 -13.56
N ASP A 245 27.93 -3.72 -13.95
CA ASP A 245 29.26 -4.17 -13.50
C ASP A 245 29.40 -4.06 -11.98
N LYS A 246 28.89 -2.97 -11.38
CA LYS A 246 28.89 -2.76 -9.93
C LYS A 246 28.04 -3.81 -9.20
N TRP A 247 26.84 -4.09 -9.69
CA TRP A 247 25.97 -5.11 -9.10
C TRP A 247 26.62 -6.50 -9.10
N VAL A 248 27.16 -6.93 -10.24
CA VAL A 248 27.79 -8.26 -10.35
C VAL A 248 29.10 -8.32 -9.55
N SER A 249 29.91 -7.26 -9.55
CA SER A 249 31.17 -7.28 -8.82
C SER A 249 30.96 -7.23 -7.31
N GLU A 250 30.25 -6.21 -6.80
CA GLU A 250 30.13 -5.97 -5.37
C GLU A 250 29.13 -6.93 -4.70
N ASP A 251 27.92 -7.06 -5.25
CA ASP A 251 26.83 -7.75 -4.55
C ASP A 251 26.85 -9.27 -4.79
N ILE A 252 27.51 -9.72 -5.85
CA ILE A 252 27.62 -11.16 -6.19
C ILE A 252 29.03 -11.67 -5.87
N ILE A 253 30.05 -11.23 -6.62
CA ILE A 253 31.39 -11.83 -6.53
C ILE A 253 32.07 -11.50 -5.20
N GLU A 254 32.20 -10.22 -4.84
CA GLU A 254 32.88 -9.79 -3.61
C GLU A 254 32.10 -10.21 -2.36
N ASN A 255 30.77 -10.14 -2.43
CA ASN A 255 29.93 -10.51 -1.31
C ASN A 255 29.91 -12.03 -1.08
N TYR A 256 29.78 -12.88 -2.10
CA TYR A 256 29.61 -14.31 -1.91
C TYR A 256 30.86 -15.16 -2.19
N GLY A 257 31.83 -14.66 -2.96
CA GLY A 257 33.06 -15.40 -3.26
C GLY A 257 32.75 -16.78 -3.88
N GLU A 258 33.20 -17.84 -3.21
CA GLU A 258 32.97 -19.24 -3.62
C GLU A 258 31.67 -19.86 -3.07
N ASP A 259 30.92 -19.13 -2.23
CA ASP A 259 29.58 -19.53 -1.79
C ASP A 259 28.58 -19.32 -2.94
N TYR A 260 28.60 -20.20 -3.93
CA TYR A 260 27.83 -20.05 -5.17
C TYR A 260 26.32 -20.01 -4.91
N ARG A 261 25.68 -18.91 -5.35
CA ARG A 261 24.24 -18.67 -5.17
C ARG A 261 23.49 -18.48 -6.48
N VAL A 262 22.17 -18.52 -6.37
CA VAL A 262 21.24 -18.04 -7.40
C VAL A 262 20.88 -16.59 -7.10
N HIS A 263 21.18 -15.69 -8.02
CA HIS A 263 20.88 -14.27 -7.95
C HIS A 263 19.72 -13.96 -8.88
N ILE A 264 18.88 -13.00 -8.52
CA ILE A 264 17.65 -12.71 -9.29
C ILE A 264 17.57 -11.22 -9.60
N VAL A 265 17.40 -10.88 -10.88
CA VAL A 265 17.26 -9.49 -11.34
C VAL A 265 16.01 -9.32 -12.18
N ARG A 266 15.27 -8.23 -11.94
CA ARG A 266 14.12 -7.88 -12.77
C ARG A 266 14.55 -7.13 -14.04
N VAL A 267 14.13 -7.63 -15.20
CA VAL A 267 14.52 -7.10 -16.52
C VAL A 267 13.33 -6.54 -17.32
N LYS A 268 13.59 -5.55 -18.19
CA LYS A 268 12.59 -4.93 -19.08
C LYS A 268 12.28 -5.78 -20.33
N GLY A 269 13.04 -6.84 -20.62
CA GLY A 269 12.87 -7.78 -21.74
C GLY A 269 13.56 -7.35 -23.04
N ASN A 270 13.61 -8.26 -24.03
CA ASN A 270 14.60 -8.30 -25.13
C ASN A 270 14.36 -7.33 -26.32
N LYS A 271 13.79 -6.13 -26.14
CA LYS A 271 13.72 -5.15 -27.24
C LYS A 271 14.90 -4.17 -27.20
N GLY A 272 16.11 -4.66 -27.53
CA GLY A 272 17.33 -3.90 -27.82
C GLY A 272 17.95 -3.11 -26.65
N LYS A 273 19.28 -3.24 -26.45
CA LYS A 273 20.11 -2.59 -25.40
C LYS A 273 19.35 -2.36 -24.09
N GLY A 274 18.74 -3.43 -23.57
CA GLY A 274 17.99 -3.40 -22.33
C GLY A 274 18.91 -3.62 -21.12
N ASN A 275 18.36 -3.47 -19.91
CA ASN A 275 19.11 -3.83 -18.70
C ASN A 275 19.45 -5.33 -18.63
N ALA A 276 18.72 -6.19 -19.35
CA ALA A 276 19.07 -7.61 -19.49
C ALA A 276 20.43 -7.79 -20.17
N ASP A 277 20.64 -7.13 -21.32
CA ASP A 277 21.88 -7.24 -22.09
C ASP A 277 23.07 -6.71 -21.28
N MET A 278 22.90 -5.56 -20.61
CA MET A 278 23.95 -4.98 -19.76
C MET A 278 24.36 -5.92 -18.61
N VAL A 279 23.39 -6.56 -17.97
CA VAL A 279 23.65 -7.53 -16.89
C VAL A 279 24.28 -8.80 -17.46
N GLN A 280 23.77 -9.32 -18.57
CA GLN A 280 24.35 -10.50 -19.23
C GLN A 280 25.82 -10.26 -19.61
N ASP A 281 26.14 -9.11 -20.19
CA ASP A 281 27.50 -8.74 -20.54
C ASP A 281 28.40 -8.63 -19.30
N ALA A 282 27.88 -8.08 -18.20
CA ALA A 282 28.59 -8.02 -16.92
C ALA A 282 28.85 -9.43 -16.34
N CYS A 283 27.86 -10.31 -16.40
CA CYS A 283 28.00 -11.70 -16.00
C CYS A 283 29.07 -12.43 -16.81
N ILE A 284 29.07 -12.29 -18.15
CA ILE A 284 30.07 -12.89 -19.04
C ILE A 284 31.49 -12.44 -18.66
N ARG A 285 31.69 -11.13 -18.46
CA ARG A 285 33.00 -10.57 -18.06
C ARG A 285 33.52 -11.11 -16.72
N LYS A 286 32.63 -11.57 -15.85
CA LYS A 286 32.92 -11.98 -14.47
C LYS A 286 32.78 -13.49 -14.23
N GLY A 287 32.55 -14.28 -15.28
CA GLY A 287 32.40 -15.73 -15.16
C GLY A 287 31.14 -16.16 -14.40
N VAL A 288 30.06 -15.38 -14.47
CA VAL A 288 28.76 -15.70 -13.87
C VAL A 288 27.81 -16.22 -14.95
N LEU A 289 27.10 -17.30 -14.68
CA LEU A 289 26.11 -17.83 -15.62
C LEU A 289 24.87 -16.93 -15.63
N PHE A 290 24.45 -16.46 -16.81
CA PHE A 290 23.19 -15.72 -16.95
C PHE A 290 22.12 -16.56 -17.66
N LYS A 291 20.91 -16.60 -17.09
CA LYS A 291 19.74 -17.28 -17.67
C LYS A 291 18.53 -16.37 -17.66
N ASN A 292 17.81 -16.29 -18.78
CA ASN A 292 16.53 -15.60 -18.82
C ASN A 292 15.42 -16.52 -18.33
N HIS A 293 14.51 -15.95 -17.54
CA HIS A 293 13.25 -16.58 -17.16
C HIS A 293 12.13 -15.56 -17.35
N THR A 294 11.66 -15.47 -18.58
CA THR A 294 10.63 -14.53 -19.04
C THR A 294 9.49 -15.31 -19.70
N SER A 295 8.39 -14.63 -20.02
CA SER A 295 7.27 -15.26 -20.73
C SER A 295 7.64 -15.77 -22.14
N LYS A 296 8.73 -15.29 -22.75
CA LYS A 296 9.18 -15.70 -24.09
C LYS A 296 10.32 -16.71 -24.07
N ASP A 297 11.09 -16.71 -22.99
CA ASP A 297 12.28 -17.52 -22.80
C ASP A 297 12.21 -18.03 -21.36
N ARG A 298 11.49 -19.14 -21.18
CA ARG A 298 11.04 -19.64 -19.88
C ARG A 298 11.77 -20.94 -19.58
N LEU A 299 12.65 -20.90 -18.58
CA LEU A 299 13.19 -22.11 -17.94
C LEU A 299 12.07 -23.08 -17.54
N SER A 300 12.31 -24.38 -17.73
CA SER A 300 11.40 -25.44 -17.29
C SER A 300 11.34 -25.52 -15.76
N PRO A 301 10.27 -26.07 -15.17
CA PRO A 301 10.20 -26.33 -13.74
C PRO A 301 11.39 -27.15 -13.22
N GLU A 302 11.85 -28.12 -14.01
CA GLU A 302 12.97 -29.01 -13.68
C GLU A 302 14.30 -28.23 -13.66
N GLU A 303 14.54 -27.35 -14.64
CA GLU A 303 15.72 -26.48 -14.70
C GLU A 303 15.76 -25.50 -13.52
N ILE A 304 14.62 -24.88 -13.18
CA ILE A 304 14.56 -23.97 -12.03
C ILE A 304 14.81 -24.77 -10.75
N SER A 305 14.20 -25.94 -10.61
CA SER A 305 14.35 -26.78 -9.43
C SER A 305 15.80 -27.23 -9.23
N SER A 306 16.53 -27.58 -10.30
CA SER A 306 17.93 -28.00 -10.17
C SER A 306 18.82 -26.88 -9.62
N PHE A 307 18.57 -25.62 -9.99
CA PHE A 307 19.31 -24.48 -9.45
C PHE A 307 19.16 -24.29 -7.93
N PHE A 308 18.07 -24.78 -7.33
CA PHE A 308 17.80 -24.65 -5.90
C PHE A 308 18.03 -25.93 -5.10
N LYS A 309 18.15 -27.09 -5.76
CA LYS A 309 18.31 -28.40 -5.10
C LYS A 309 19.71 -28.99 -5.25
N GLU A 310 20.38 -28.74 -6.37
CA GLU A 310 21.71 -29.32 -6.65
C GLU A 310 22.84 -28.39 -6.20
N PRO A 311 24.03 -28.92 -5.90
CA PRO A 311 25.22 -28.11 -5.65
C PRO A 311 25.58 -27.25 -6.87
N LEU A 312 25.75 -25.95 -6.66
CA LEU A 312 26.17 -25.02 -7.70
C LEU A 312 27.69 -25.04 -7.88
N LYS A 313 28.15 -24.93 -9.13
CA LYS A 313 29.58 -24.88 -9.48
C LYS A 313 30.09 -23.46 -9.80
N GLN A 314 29.16 -22.52 -9.93
CA GLN A 314 29.40 -21.11 -10.21
C GLN A 314 28.14 -20.33 -9.83
N HIS A 315 28.27 -19.01 -9.66
CA HIS A 315 27.11 -18.13 -9.48
C HIS A 315 26.20 -18.16 -10.71
N ILE A 316 24.90 -18.08 -10.47
CA ILE A 316 23.87 -18.02 -11.52
C ILE A 316 23.03 -16.77 -11.33
N VAL A 317 22.89 -15.92 -12.35
CA VAL A 317 21.96 -14.81 -12.40
C VAL A 317 20.76 -15.19 -13.26
N ILE A 318 19.56 -15.08 -12.69
CA ILE A 318 18.29 -15.29 -13.38
C ILE A 318 17.62 -13.93 -13.65
N GLY A 319 17.51 -13.58 -14.93
CA GLY A 319 16.79 -12.41 -15.41
C GLY A 319 15.30 -12.67 -15.54
N ILE A 320 14.46 -12.04 -14.71
CA ILE A 320 13.01 -12.26 -14.68
C ILE A 320 12.20 -11.11 -15.27
N LYS A 321 11.11 -11.42 -15.99
CA LYS A 321 10.12 -10.43 -16.44
C LYS A 321 8.70 -10.92 -16.22
N GLY A 322 7.91 -10.15 -15.48
CA GLY A 322 6.50 -10.49 -15.18
C GLY A 322 6.31 -11.66 -14.20
N LEU A 323 7.39 -12.30 -13.75
CA LEU A 323 7.41 -13.43 -12.82
C LEU A 323 7.85 -13.00 -11.42
N PHE A 324 7.70 -13.90 -10.43
CA PHE A 324 7.98 -13.67 -9.01
C PHE A 324 7.42 -12.32 -8.52
N ARG A 325 6.13 -12.11 -8.77
CA ARG A 325 5.35 -10.98 -8.25
C ARG A 325 4.49 -11.42 -7.07
N ARG A 326 3.51 -10.60 -6.69
CA ARG A 326 2.57 -10.70 -5.57
C ARG A 326 2.09 -12.09 -5.15
N ALA A 327 1.84 -12.99 -6.10
CA ALA A 327 1.22 -14.29 -5.80
C ALA A 327 2.18 -15.50 -5.85
N ASN A 328 3.40 -15.36 -6.37
CA ASN A 328 4.29 -16.52 -6.48
C ASN A 328 4.92 -16.86 -5.12
N LEU A 329 4.86 -18.13 -4.73
CA LEU A 329 5.62 -18.67 -3.61
C LEU A 329 7.07 -18.91 -4.03
N ILE A 330 8.01 -18.46 -3.19
CA ILE A 330 9.41 -18.92 -3.21
C ILE A 330 9.56 -19.70 -1.91
N PRO A 331 9.71 -21.03 -1.94
CA PRO A 331 9.88 -21.84 -0.75
C PRO A 331 11.06 -21.36 0.08
N ASN A 332 10.96 -21.42 1.42
CA ASN A 332 12.05 -20.98 2.30
C ASN A 332 13.36 -21.73 1.99
N ARG A 333 13.30 -23.04 1.67
CA ARG A 333 14.47 -23.82 1.23
C ARG A 333 15.17 -23.22 0.00
N TRP A 334 14.40 -22.65 -0.93
CA TRP A 334 14.98 -21.99 -2.10
C TRP A 334 15.56 -20.63 -1.73
N LYS A 335 14.93 -19.89 -0.81
CA LYS A 335 15.48 -18.61 -0.31
C LYS A 335 16.87 -18.78 0.31
N LEU A 336 17.14 -19.90 0.97
CA LEU A 336 18.46 -20.24 1.51
C LEU A 336 19.56 -20.44 0.45
N ARG A 337 19.21 -20.42 -0.84
CA ARG A 337 20.14 -20.47 -1.98
C ARG A 337 20.13 -19.19 -2.79
N ILE A 338 19.20 -18.27 -2.50
CA ILE A 338 19.10 -16.99 -3.17
C ILE A 338 20.12 -16.03 -2.57
N GLY A 339 20.97 -15.46 -3.42
CA GLY A 339 21.94 -14.45 -3.06
C GLY A 339 21.40 -13.03 -3.22
N ALA A 340 22.19 -12.16 -3.83
CA ALA A 340 21.76 -10.82 -4.23
C ALA A 340 20.51 -10.84 -5.13
N THR A 341 19.59 -9.90 -4.86
CA THR A 341 18.40 -9.67 -5.71
C THR A 341 18.32 -8.21 -6.12
N HIS A 342 17.78 -7.92 -7.30
CA HIS A 342 17.71 -6.56 -7.81
C HIS A 342 16.37 -6.26 -8.50
N GLU A 343 15.62 -5.31 -7.93
CA GLU A 343 14.38 -4.80 -8.50
C GLU A 343 14.61 -3.74 -9.57
N LEU A 344 13.62 -3.58 -10.43
CA LEU A 344 13.77 -2.68 -11.57
C LEU A 344 13.89 -1.21 -11.13
N PHE A 345 15.02 -0.59 -11.46
CA PHE A 345 15.24 0.85 -11.27
C PHE A 345 14.22 1.69 -12.06
N THR A 346 13.58 2.64 -11.36
CA THR A 346 12.68 3.62 -11.97
C THR A 346 12.90 5.01 -11.37
N LYS A 347 12.81 6.05 -12.19
CA LYS A 347 12.87 7.45 -11.70
C LYS A 347 11.62 7.83 -10.90
N THR A 348 10.47 7.36 -11.36
CA THR A 348 9.19 7.49 -10.67
C THR A 348 8.92 6.18 -9.94
N ILE A 349 8.89 6.25 -8.62
CA ILE A 349 8.71 5.08 -7.75
C ILE A 349 7.21 4.83 -7.58
N ASP A 350 6.83 3.55 -7.71
CA ASP A 350 5.53 3.05 -7.29
C ASP A 350 5.76 2.13 -6.09
N ASN A 351 5.29 2.58 -4.92
CA ASN A 351 5.53 1.89 -3.65
C ASN A 351 4.91 0.49 -3.66
N ASN A 352 3.69 0.33 -4.22
CA ASN A 352 3.03 -0.97 -4.29
C ASN A 352 3.87 -1.97 -5.11
N VAL A 353 4.47 -1.51 -6.22
CA VAL A 353 5.31 -2.37 -7.06
C VAL A 353 6.60 -2.76 -6.37
N GLN A 354 7.28 -1.83 -5.69
CA GLN A 354 8.56 -2.10 -5.03
C GLN A 354 8.38 -3.03 -3.81
N ILE A 355 7.42 -2.74 -2.94
CA ILE A 355 7.14 -3.53 -1.73
C ILE A 355 6.70 -4.96 -2.07
N GLN A 356 5.89 -5.11 -3.12
CA GLN A 356 5.45 -6.43 -3.56
C GLN A 356 6.41 -7.13 -4.53
N GLY A 357 7.60 -6.54 -4.76
CA GLY A 357 8.66 -7.08 -5.60
C GLY A 357 9.46 -8.21 -4.94
N LEU A 358 10.69 -8.41 -5.44
CA LEU A 358 11.63 -9.45 -5.01
C LEU A 358 11.94 -9.35 -3.52
N THR A 359 12.23 -8.16 -3.00
CA THR A 359 12.47 -7.96 -1.56
C THR A 359 11.29 -8.45 -0.71
N GLY A 360 10.07 -8.13 -1.12
CA GLY A 360 8.86 -8.64 -0.47
C GLY A 360 8.68 -10.15 -0.62
N ARG A 361 9.25 -10.80 -1.65
CA ARG A 361 9.27 -12.26 -1.76
C ARG A 361 10.27 -12.92 -0.82
N MET A 362 11.33 -12.20 -0.44
CA MET A 362 12.32 -12.68 0.53
C MET A 362 11.82 -12.62 1.97
N SER A 363 10.83 -11.76 2.28
CA SER A 363 10.18 -11.76 3.60
C SER A 363 9.48 -13.09 3.94
N GLY A 364 9.26 -13.37 5.23
CA GLY A 364 8.54 -14.55 5.71
C GLY A 364 9.08 -15.10 7.03
N TYR A 365 8.79 -16.38 7.30
CA TYR A 365 9.09 -17.08 8.56
C TYR A 365 10.44 -17.81 8.52
N TRP A 366 11.53 -17.08 8.73
CA TRP A 366 12.90 -17.61 8.71
C TRP A 366 13.90 -16.62 9.34
N ARG A 367 13.43 -15.78 10.28
CA ARG A 367 14.26 -14.82 11.01
C ARG A 367 15.45 -15.50 11.68
N ASP A 368 15.18 -16.56 12.44
CA ASP A 368 16.20 -17.27 13.23
C ASP A 368 17.37 -17.70 12.35
N VAL A 369 17.09 -18.20 11.13
CA VAL A 369 18.14 -18.61 10.18
C VAL A 369 19.05 -17.45 9.78
N ILE A 370 18.47 -16.25 9.59
CA ILE A 370 19.22 -15.04 9.22
C ILE A 370 20.01 -14.51 10.42
N GLU A 371 19.40 -14.49 11.61
CA GLU A 371 20.04 -14.05 12.85
C GLU A 371 21.16 -15.01 13.30
N ASP A 372 21.05 -16.30 12.96
CA ASP A 372 22.11 -17.32 13.11
C ASP A 372 23.27 -17.15 12.11
N GLY A 373 23.26 -16.08 11.30
CA GLY A 373 24.34 -15.71 10.40
C GLY A 373 24.19 -16.20 8.96
N HIS A 374 23.04 -16.73 8.57
CA HIS A 374 22.81 -17.08 7.16
C HIS A 374 22.85 -15.83 6.27
N LYS A 375 23.74 -15.85 5.29
CA LYS A 375 23.92 -14.73 4.37
C LYS A 375 22.81 -14.66 3.31
N THR A 376 22.12 -13.53 3.23
CA THR A 376 21.14 -13.22 2.17
C THR A 376 21.30 -11.78 1.67
N GLY A 377 20.89 -11.51 0.44
CA GLY A 377 21.04 -10.19 -0.20
C GLY A 377 22.50 -9.82 -0.59
N PRO A 378 22.78 -8.56 -0.95
CA PRO A 378 21.89 -7.42 -0.81
C PRO A 378 20.61 -7.52 -1.64
N HIS A 379 19.51 -7.06 -1.06
CA HIS A 379 18.24 -6.90 -1.76
C HIS A 379 18.12 -5.45 -2.24
N ARG A 380 18.46 -5.23 -3.51
CA ARG A 380 18.49 -3.91 -4.14
C ARG A 380 17.09 -3.48 -4.56
N THR A 381 16.56 -2.44 -3.92
CA THR A 381 15.27 -1.81 -4.23
C THR A 381 15.31 -0.33 -3.80
N SER A 382 14.20 0.39 -3.96
CA SER A 382 14.09 1.77 -3.48
C SER A 382 13.94 1.79 -1.96
N ILE A 383 14.93 2.36 -1.25
CA ILE A 383 14.85 2.51 0.21
C ILE A 383 13.69 3.44 0.57
N LYS A 384 13.53 4.52 -0.21
CA LYS A 384 12.43 5.47 -0.05
C LYS A 384 11.06 4.78 -0.08
N ALA A 385 10.85 3.82 -0.99
CA ALA A 385 9.59 3.08 -1.07
C ALA A 385 9.30 2.28 0.21
N ILE A 386 10.33 1.65 0.79
CA ILE A 386 10.24 0.91 2.05
C ILE A 386 9.89 1.86 3.20
N GLU A 387 10.59 2.98 3.32
CA GLU A 387 10.33 3.95 4.40
C GLU A 387 8.92 4.55 4.33
N GLU A 388 8.47 4.93 3.13
CA GLU A 388 7.10 5.44 2.91
C GLU A 388 6.05 4.36 3.20
N TYR A 389 6.32 3.11 2.82
CA TYR A 389 5.45 1.97 3.12
C TYR A 389 5.35 1.70 4.61
N GLU A 390 6.46 1.68 5.35
CA GLU A 390 6.45 1.43 6.79
C GLU A 390 5.71 2.53 7.54
N LYS A 391 5.93 3.80 7.18
CA LYS A 391 5.17 4.93 7.74
C LYS A 391 3.67 4.80 7.46
N THR A 392 3.29 4.48 6.22
CA THR A 392 1.89 4.35 5.80
C THR A 392 1.21 3.11 6.39
N TYR A 393 1.95 2.02 6.61
CA TYR A 393 1.45 0.82 7.26
C TYR A 393 1.17 1.04 8.76
N ASN A 394 1.90 1.95 9.40
CA ASN A 394 1.67 2.30 10.80
C ASN A 394 0.59 3.37 10.97
N ASP A 395 0.55 4.32 10.04
CA ASP A 395 -0.42 5.41 10.06
C ASP A 395 -0.96 5.68 8.64
N PRO A 396 -1.96 4.92 8.17
CA PRO A 396 -2.48 5.09 6.82
C PRO A 396 -3.15 6.46 6.61
N TYR A 397 -3.63 7.10 7.68
CA TYR A 397 -4.42 8.33 7.62
C TYR A 397 -3.65 9.61 7.99
N GLY A 398 -2.40 9.51 8.47
CA GLY A 398 -1.60 10.65 8.90
C GLY A 398 -1.00 11.54 7.80
N VAL A 399 -0.02 12.37 8.18
CA VAL A 399 0.65 13.35 7.28
C VAL A 399 1.73 12.76 6.38
N ASN A 400 1.90 11.44 6.32
CA ASN A 400 2.96 10.81 5.53
C ASN A 400 2.72 10.92 4.00
N ASP A 401 3.80 10.65 3.26
CA ASP A 401 3.81 10.57 1.80
C ASP A 401 3.68 9.13 1.34
N TYR A 402 2.95 8.91 0.25
CA TYR A 402 2.86 7.61 -0.40
C TYR A 402 2.48 7.77 -1.86
N GLN A 403 3.11 7.00 -2.76
CA GLN A 403 2.81 7.05 -4.18
C GLN A 403 2.66 5.66 -4.78
N SER A 404 1.56 5.44 -5.51
CA SER A 404 1.33 4.24 -6.31
C SER A 404 0.46 4.56 -7.53
N ALA A 405 0.26 3.59 -8.42
CA ALA A 405 -0.54 3.77 -9.61
C ALA A 405 -1.97 4.25 -9.29
N GLY A 406 -2.29 5.49 -9.68
CA GLY A 406 -3.61 6.09 -9.48
C GLY A 406 -3.88 6.59 -8.07
N PHE A 407 -2.86 6.63 -7.20
CA PHE A 407 -2.95 7.18 -5.85
C PHE A 407 -1.68 7.96 -5.49
N THR A 408 -1.85 9.16 -4.95
CA THR A 408 -0.74 9.96 -4.42
C THR A 408 -1.19 10.65 -3.15
N LYS A 409 -0.42 10.46 -2.09
CA LYS A 409 -0.57 11.14 -0.81
C LYS A 409 0.68 11.99 -0.59
N LYS A 410 0.49 13.28 -0.34
CA LYS A 410 1.57 14.22 -0.03
C LYS A 410 1.18 15.07 1.16
N LYS A 411 1.93 14.98 2.26
CA LYS A 411 1.62 15.68 3.51
C LYS A 411 0.15 15.45 3.95
N GLY A 412 -0.33 14.21 3.87
CA GLY A 412 -1.73 13.87 4.16
C GLY A 412 -2.75 14.23 3.07
N LYS A 413 -2.41 15.07 2.09
CA LYS A 413 -3.30 15.44 0.98
C LYS A 413 -3.35 14.34 -0.06
N ILE A 414 -4.56 13.91 -0.42
CA ILE A 414 -4.79 12.74 -1.27
C ILE A 414 -5.24 13.18 -2.65
N ASN A 415 -4.68 12.55 -3.67
CA ASN A 415 -5.18 12.52 -5.03
C ASN A 415 -5.31 11.05 -5.45
N ALA A 416 -6.55 10.57 -5.57
CA ALA A 416 -6.86 9.17 -5.82
C ALA A 416 -7.87 9.03 -6.95
N LYS A 417 -7.68 8.02 -7.80
CA LYS A 417 -8.74 7.52 -8.68
C LYS A 417 -9.77 6.79 -7.83
N THR A 418 -11.04 6.92 -8.21
CA THR A 418 -12.13 6.21 -7.55
C THR A 418 -12.04 4.70 -7.79
N THR A 419 -12.52 3.94 -6.82
CA THR A 419 -12.54 2.47 -6.85
C THR A 419 -13.99 1.98 -6.82
N MET A 420 -14.20 0.68 -6.96
CA MET A 420 -15.51 0.05 -6.76
C MET A 420 -16.05 0.21 -5.33
N LEU A 421 -15.18 0.56 -4.37
CA LEU A 421 -15.52 0.72 -2.97
C LEU A 421 -15.90 2.17 -2.62
N THR A 422 -15.74 3.13 -3.54
CA THR A 422 -16.16 4.52 -3.31
C THR A 422 -17.66 4.57 -2.99
N ALA A 423 -18.05 5.36 -1.98
CA ALA A 423 -19.42 5.44 -1.46
C ALA A 423 -20.53 5.62 -2.52
N LYS A 424 -20.24 6.36 -3.61
CA LYS A 424 -21.18 6.54 -4.74
C LYS A 424 -21.60 5.21 -5.42
N ASN A 425 -20.78 4.17 -5.28
CA ASN A 425 -21.01 2.85 -5.86
C ASN A 425 -21.73 1.91 -4.89
N ILE A 426 -22.00 2.35 -3.66
CA ILE A 426 -22.60 1.56 -2.58
C ILE A 426 -23.93 2.20 -2.17
N PRO A 427 -25.06 1.80 -2.76
CA PRO A 427 -26.36 2.33 -2.37
C PRO A 427 -26.65 2.08 -0.89
N ASN A 428 -27.46 2.98 -0.30
CA ASN A 428 -27.86 2.96 1.11
C ASN A 428 -26.69 3.12 2.11
N LEU A 429 -25.51 3.52 1.65
CA LEU A 429 -24.40 3.89 2.53
C LEU A 429 -24.56 5.35 2.95
N GLU A 430 -24.44 5.62 4.24
CA GLU A 430 -24.31 6.96 4.80
C GLU A 430 -22.81 7.24 4.99
N PRO A 431 -22.16 7.99 4.07
CA PRO A 431 -20.72 8.13 4.12
C PRO A 431 -20.27 9.07 5.23
N VAL A 432 -19.18 8.71 5.91
CA VAL A 432 -18.48 9.62 6.83
C VAL A 432 -17.35 10.36 6.13
N ASP A 433 -16.98 11.52 6.66
CA ASP A 433 -15.85 12.29 6.16
C ASP A 433 -14.52 11.70 6.60
N LEU A 434 -13.51 11.83 5.74
CA LEU A 434 -12.14 11.47 6.08
C LEU A 434 -11.65 12.29 7.28
N PRO A 435 -10.72 11.74 8.10
CA PRO A 435 -10.16 12.49 9.19
C PRO A 435 -9.48 13.75 8.64
N VAL A 436 -9.79 14.90 9.24
CA VAL A 436 -9.15 16.16 8.88
C VAL A 436 -7.71 16.06 9.34
N VAL A 437 -6.78 15.93 8.40
CA VAL A 437 -5.37 16.12 8.70
C VAL A 437 -5.17 17.61 8.93
N GLU A 438 -5.00 18.01 10.19
CA GLU A 438 -4.58 19.36 10.53
C GLU A 438 -3.19 19.61 9.95
N ASP A 439 -3.16 20.16 8.74
CA ASP A 439 -1.96 20.70 8.12
C ASP A 439 -1.64 21.99 8.90
N LYS A 440 -0.96 21.85 10.05
CA LYS A 440 -0.42 22.99 10.76
C LYS A 440 0.67 23.59 9.88
N THR A 441 0.31 24.63 9.14
CA THR A 441 1.25 25.45 8.41
C THR A 441 2.34 25.90 9.36
N ASP A 442 3.61 25.71 8.97
CA ASP A 442 4.73 26.05 9.83
C ASP A 442 4.67 27.55 10.14
N GLU A 443 4.48 27.86 11.42
CA GLU A 443 4.34 29.21 11.95
C GLU A 443 5.58 30.08 11.65
N LYS A 444 6.72 29.46 11.32
CA LYS A 444 7.93 30.19 10.90
C LYS A 444 7.83 30.78 9.49
N LEU A 445 6.86 30.35 8.68
CA LEU A 445 6.74 30.75 7.27
C LEU A 445 5.85 31.98 7.06
N TYR A 446 5.20 32.50 8.11
CA TYR A 446 4.33 33.65 7.95
C TYR A 446 4.15 34.48 9.22
N ARG A 447 3.72 35.74 9.05
CA ARG A 447 3.26 36.63 10.14
C ARG A 447 2.00 37.35 9.71
N ILE A 448 1.03 37.53 10.61
CA ILE A 448 -0.23 38.21 10.29
C ILE A 448 -0.30 39.55 11.02
N TYR A 449 -0.58 40.64 10.29
CA TYR A 449 -0.70 41.98 10.86
C TYR A 449 -2.06 42.60 10.55
N LYS A 450 -2.61 43.39 11.48
CA LYS A 450 -3.88 44.14 11.27
C LYS A 450 -3.69 45.44 10.50
N SER A 451 -2.51 46.04 10.59
CA SER A 451 -2.21 47.33 9.97
C SER A 451 -1.33 47.16 8.74
N GLU A 452 -1.69 47.88 7.68
CA GLU A 452 -0.85 47.98 6.48
C GLU A 452 0.49 48.66 6.79
N GLU A 453 0.47 49.65 7.69
CA GLU A 453 1.65 50.40 8.11
C GLU A 453 2.67 49.50 8.81
N THR A 454 2.22 48.75 9.83
CA THR A 454 3.04 47.74 10.51
C THR A 454 3.62 46.74 9.51
N MET A 455 2.77 46.19 8.62
CA MET A 455 3.23 45.24 7.62
C MET A 455 4.34 45.82 6.73
N ARG A 456 4.22 47.09 6.30
CA ARG A 456 5.24 47.75 5.47
C ARG A 456 6.55 47.95 6.24
N CYS A 457 6.48 48.33 7.52
CA CYS A 457 7.65 48.43 8.39
C CYS A 457 8.36 47.08 8.57
N VAL A 458 7.59 46.02 8.83
CA VAL A 458 8.10 44.65 8.96
C VAL A 458 8.80 44.19 7.68
N LEU A 459 8.19 44.42 6.51
CA LEU A 459 8.83 44.06 5.24
C LEU A 459 10.13 44.82 4.98
N LEU A 460 10.18 46.11 5.33
CA LEU A 460 11.39 46.90 5.20
C LEU A 460 12.51 46.33 6.07
N GLU A 461 12.18 45.87 7.27
CA GLU A 461 13.18 45.28 8.17
C GLU A 461 13.63 43.89 7.74
N LEU A 462 12.70 43.02 7.34
CA LEU A 462 13.01 41.66 6.92
C LEU A 462 13.77 41.63 5.58
N TYR A 463 13.41 42.50 4.64
CA TYR A 463 13.93 42.43 3.27
C TYR A 463 14.79 43.62 2.85
N LYS A 464 15.04 44.58 3.74
CA LYS A 464 15.87 45.78 3.52
C LYS A 464 15.46 46.63 2.31
N HIS A 465 14.21 46.50 1.86
CA HIS A 465 13.65 47.21 0.73
C HIS A 465 12.20 47.63 1.02
N PRO A 466 11.80 48.87 0.68
CA PRO A 466 10.43 49.33 0.90
C PRO A 466 9.47 48.55 0.01
N TYR A 467 8.36 48.10 0.60
CA TYR A 467 7.27 47.53 -0.16
C TYR A 467 6.41 48.69 -0.70
N ASN A 468 6.42 48.91 -2.01
CA ASN A 468 5.74 50.04 -2.66
C ASN A 468 4.48 49.63 -3.44
N HIS A 469 4.00 48.40 -3.27
CA HIS A 469 2.82 47.92 -3.99
C HIS A 469 1.54 48.56 -3.45
N THR A 470 0.68 49.05 -4.34
CA THR A 470 -0.69 49.49 -4.03
C THR A 470 -1.69 48.36 -4.26
N PHE A 471 -2.53 48.06 -3.28
CA PHE A 471 -3.50 46.97 -3.39
C PHE A 471 -4.72 47.35 -4.23
N SER A 472 -5.11 46.47 -5.16
CA SER A 472 -6.34 46.61 -5.95
C SER A 472 -7.57 46.33 -5.11
N LYS A 473 -8.67 47.05 -5.37
CA LYS A 473 -9.97 46.86 -4.71
C LYS A 473 -11.04 46.46 -5.71
N ASN A 474 -11.99 45.63 -5.30
CA ASN A 474 -13.20 45.34 -6.08
C ASN A 474 -14.19 46.51 -6.01
N LYS A 475 -15.32 46.40 -6.74
CA LYS A 475 -16.39 47.42 -6.76
C LYS A 475 -16.97 47.71 -5.37
N GLU A 476 -16.97 46.71 -4.50
CA GLU A 476 -17.48 46.82 -3.14
C GLU A 476 -16.43 47.40 -2.18
N GLY A 477 -15.19 47.63 -2.60
CA GLY A 477 -14.12 48.22 -1.81
C GLY A 477 -13.27 47.23 -1.00
N PHE A 478 -13.46 45.92 -1.17
CA PHE A 478 -12.57 44.90 -0.62
C PHE A 478 -11.27 44.85 -1.42
N ILE A 479 -10.15 44.77 -0.71
CA ILE A 479 -8.86 44.42 -1.30
C ILE A 479 -8.92 43.00 -1.89
N ILE A 480 -8.53 42.87 -3.15
CA ILE A 480 -8.43 41.59 -3.84
C ILE A 480 -6.97 41.16 -3.96
N ALA A 481 -6.74 39.86 -3.86
CA ALA A 481 -5.42 39.28 -4.02
C ALA A 481 -5.49 37.95 -4.77
N THR A 482 -4.33 37.49 -5.21
CA THR A 482 -4.19 36.30 -6.01
C THR A 482 -3.30 35.30 -5.27
N ILE A 483 -3.88 34.18 -4.86
CA ILE A 483 -3.13 32.99 -4.41
C ILE A 483 -2.82 32.09 -5.62
N THR A 484 -3.74 31.98 -6.57
CA THR A 484 -3.64 31.12 -7.77
C THR A 484 -3.60 31.95 -9.07
N THR A 485 -4.50 31.72 -10.02
CA THR A 485 -4.61 32.47 -11.28
C THR A 485 -5.65 33.58 -11.24
N ASN A 486 -6.61 33.53 -10.30
CA ASN A 486 -7.72 34.47 -10.22
C ASN A 486 -7.57 35.46 -9.06
N GLN A 487 -7.94 36.72 -9.26
CA GLN A 487 -8.03 37.74 -8.21
C GLN A 487 -9.36 37.62 -7.47
N ASN A 488 -9.32 37.37 -6.16
CA ASN A 488 -10.51 37.23 -5.31
C ASN A 488 -10.29 37.93 -3.96
N VAL A 489 -11.39 38.16 -3.23
CA VAL A 489 -11.33 38.50 -1.80
C VAL A 489 -10.92 37.23 -1.04
N LEU A 490 -9.75 37.26 -0.40
CA LEU A 490 -9.18 36.08 0.24
C LEU A 490 -9.67 35.93 1.68
N LYS A 491 -10.05 34.71 2.07
CA LYS A 491 -10.28 34.37 3.48
C LYS A 491 -8.95 34.04 4.16
N LEU A 492 -8.76 34.50 5.40
CA LEU A 492 -7.51 34.35 6.15
C LEU A 492 -7.07 32.88 6.27
N CYS A 493 -7.99 31.97 6.57
CA CYS A 493 -7.67 30.55 6.66
C CYS A 493 -7.18 29.95 5.33
N ASP A 494 -7.70 30.43 4.20
CA ASP A 494 -7.31 29.94 2.87
C ASP A 494 -5.94 30.49 2.48
N ALA A 495 -5.63 31.72 2.90
CA ALA A 495 -4.30 32.32 2.75
C ALA A 495 -3.24 31.56 3.55
N ILE A 496 -3.51 31.22 4.82
CA ILE A 496 -2.58 30.44 5.67
C ILE A 496 -2.30 29.07 5.04
N LYS A 497 -3.34 28.35 4.61
CA LYS A 497 -3.20 27.04 3.95
C LYS A 497 -2.37 27.07 2.67
N ALA A 498 -2.21 28.23 2.04
CA ALA A 498 -1.43 28.42 0.82
C ALA A 498 0.03 28.83 1.08
N VAL A 499 0.42 29.12 2.33
CA VAL A 499 1.78 29.50 2.70
C VAL A 499 2.77 28.40 2.33
N ASP A 500 2.50 27.15 2.74
CA ASP A 500 3.42 26.02 2.53
C ASP A 500 3.66 25.70 1.04
N THR A 501 2.73 26.05 0.17
CA THR A 501 2.86 25.84 -1.28
C THR A 501 3.53 27.03 -1.98
N THR A 502 3.67 28.17 -1.31
CA THR A 502 4.12 29.44 -1.92
C THR A 502 5.40 29.99 -1.32
N ALA A 503 5.74 29.65 -0.07
CA ALA A 503 7.03 29.94 0.54
C ALA A 503 8.15 29.30 -0.29
N GLY A 504 8.88 30.11 -1.06
CA GLY A 504 9.93 29.69 -2.00
C GLY A 504 9.56 29.72 -3.48
N LEU A 505 8.29 30.00 -3.87
CA LEU A 505 7.92 30.20 -5.26
C LEU A 505 8.24 31.62 -5.73
N LYS A 506 9.16 31.69 -6.68
CA LYS A 506 9.58 32.90 -7.40
C LYS A 506 8.45 33.42 -8.30
N HIS A 507 7.74 34.48 -7.92
CA HIS A 507 6.84 35.18 -8.84
C HIS A 507 7.65 36.04 -9.80
N VAL A 508 7.25 36.17 -11.07
CA VAL A 508 7.97 37.00 -12.02
C VAL A 508 7.46 38.45 -11.90
N ASP A 509 8.34 39.43 -11.66
CA ASP A 509 7.99 40.84 -11.62
C ASP A 509 7.78 41.43 -13.03
N ALA A 510 7.35 42.69 -13.12
CA ALA A 510 7.13 43.40 -14.38
C ALA A 510 8.39 43.50 -15.27
N HIS A 511 9.58 43.21 -14.72
CA HIS A 511 10.87 43.21 -15.40
C HIS A 511 11.42 41.80 -15.68
N LYS A 512 10.57 40.77 -15.58
CA LYS A 512 10.93 39.36 -15.79
C LYS A 512 11.94 38.80 -14.76
N LYS A 513 12.12 39.44 -13.60
CA LYS A 513 12.95 38.92 -12.52
C LYS A 513 12.09 38.20 -11.47
N PRO A 514 12.55 37.06 -10.95
CA PRO A 514 11.81 36.37 -9.91
C PRO A 514 11.84 37.14 -8.57
N ALA A 515 10.72 37.75 -8.19
CA ALA A 515 10.47 38.34 -6.87
C ALA A 515 9.35 37.55 -6.17
N PRO A 516 9.58 36.98 -4.97
CA PRO A 516 8.51 36.31 -4.22
C PRO A 516 7.40 37.32 -3.92
N ARG A 517 6.12 36.92 -4.05
CA ARG A 517 5.02 37.69 -3.44
C ARG A 517 5.25 37.64 -1.93
N ARG A 518 5.38 38.80 -1.29
CA ARG A 518 5.74 38.90 0.13
C ARG A 518 4.53 39.08 1.06
N VAL A 519 3.36 39.40 0.50
CA VAL A 519 2.15 39.71 1.28
C VAL A 519 0.88 39.26 0.59
N TRP A 520 -0.07 38.75 1.38
CA TRP A 520 -1.46 38.56 1.01
C TRP A 520 -2.41 39.33 1.93
N PRO A 521 -3.11 40.36 1.41
CA PRO A 521 -4.25 40.93 2.10
C PRO A 521 -5.39 39.90 2.11
N CYS A 522 -5.94 39.64 3.29
CA CYS A 522 -6.97 38.62 3.51
C CYS A 522 -7.90 39.01 4.66
N TYR A 523 -9.07 38.39 4.73
CA TYR A 523 -10.12 38.77 5.67
C TYR A 523 -10.49 37.60 6.56
N LYS A 524 -10.71 37.85 7.85
CA LYS A 524 -11.30 36.83 8.73
C LYS A 524 -12.73 36.51 8.31
N ASP A 525 -13.49 37.55 7.95
CA ASP A 525 -14.81 37.45 7.31
C ASP A 525 -14.80 38.22 5.98
N THR A 526 -14.97 37.51 4.87
CA THR A 526 -14.97 38.11 3.52
C THR A 526 -16.17 39.01 3.24
N LYS A 527 -17.11 39.14 4.18
CA LYS A 527 -18.24 40.07 4.12
C LYS A 527 -18.04 41.33 4.98
N ASP A 528 -17.00 41.38 5.80
CA ASP A 528 -16.71 42.51 6.70
C ASP A 528 -15.29 43.05 6.46
N LYS A 529 -15.22 44.27 5.92
CA LYS A 529 -13.96 44.96 5.61
C LYS A 529 -13.12 45.28 6.83
N SER A 530 -13.73 45.41 8.01
CA SER A 530 -13.02 45.68 9.26
C SER A 530 -12.14 44.52 9.70
N THR A 531 -12.36 43.33 9.11
CA THR A 531 -11.61 42.11 9.39
C THR A 531 -10.40 41.89 8.49
N LEU A 532 -9.91 42.94 7.83
CA LEU A 532 -8.71 42.89 7.00
C LEU A 532 -7.46 42.59 7.82
N TYR A 533 -6.65 41.67 7.32
CA TYR A 533 -5.31 41.34 7.78
C TYR A 533 -4.35 41.29 6.60
N PHE A 534 -3.07 41.45 6.90
CA PHE A 534 -1.97 41.31 5.97
C PHE A 534 -1.10 40.14 6.41
N LEU A 535 -1.17 39.05 5.65
CA LEU A 535 -0.33 37.87 5.85
C LEU A 535 0.99 38.11 5.11
N VAL A 536 2.08 38.29 5.87
CA VAL A 536 3.45 38.41 5.37
C VAL A 536 4.03 37.01 5.25
N LEU A 537 4.56 36.66 4.08
CA LEU A 537 5.26 35.41 3.83
C LEU A 537 6.74 35.57 4.22
N VAL A 538 7.27 34.62 4.98
CA VAL A 538 8.66 34.56 5.43
C VAL A 538 9.37 33.46 4.65
N ASP A 539 10.47 33.82 3.97
CA ASP A 539 11.26 32.87 3.20
C ASP A 539 12.47 32.42 4.04
N PRO A 540 12.49 31.17 4.54
CA PRO A 540 13.56 30.68 5.40
C PRO A 540 14.91 30.54 4.69
N GLN A 541 14.97 30.66 3.35
CA GLN A 541 16.23 30.72 2.61
C GLN A 541 16.88 32.11 2.64
N THR A 542 16.10 33.16 2.94
CA THR A 542 16.57 34.54 2.91
C THR A 542 16.53 35.23 4.27
N ILE A 543 15.71 34.75 5.20
CA ILE A 543 15.53 35.32 6.53
C ILE A 543 15.98 34.28 7.56
N SER A 544 16.97 34.64 8.39
CA SER A 544 17.40 33.80 9.49
C SER A 544 16.39 33.81 10.65
N GLN A 545 16.43 32.78 11.49
CA GLN A 545 15.58 32.71 12.69
C GLN A 545 15.85 33.86 13.67
N GLU A 546 17.09 34.38 13.70
CA GLU A 546 17.44 35.49 14.58
C GLU A 546 16.88 36.81 14.08
N GLU A 547 16.91 37.06 12.78
CA GLU A 547 16.28 38.24 12.17
C GLU A 547 14.76 38.22 12.39
N LEU A 548 14.13 37.05 12.25
CA LEU A 548 12.70 36.90 12.50
C LEU A 548 12.36 37.19 13.97
N LYS A 549 13.14 36.68 14.93
CA LYS A 549 12.96 36.98 16.36
C LYS A 549 13.10 38.47 16.69
N ASN A 550 14.07 39.15 16.07
CA ASN A 550 14.28 40.58 16.29
C ASN A 550 13.09 41.42 15.79
N VAL A 551 12.52 41.04 14.65
CA VAL A 551 11.31 41.67 14.11
C VAL A 551 10.10 41.37 15.00
N ASP A 552 9.95 40.11 15.44
CA ASP A 552 8.86 39.72 16.35
C ASP A 552 8.90 40.47 17.69
N ALA A 553 10.10 40.71 18.23
CA ALA A 553 10.29 41.49 19.46
C ALA A 553 9.94 42.98 19.27
N LYS A 554 10.15 43.51 18.07
CA LYS A 554 9.89 44.92 17.75
C LYS A 554 8.43 45.20 17.38
N TYR A 555 7.74 44.23 16.79
CA TYR A 555 6.34 44.33 16.35
C TYR A 555 5.48 43.23 16.98
N PRO A 556 5.28 43.22 18.32
CA PRO A 556 4.63 42.12 19.03
C PRO A 556 3.13 41.94 18.69
N GLU A 557 2.53 42.84 17.93
CA GLU A 557 1.13 42.81 17.49
C GLU A 557 0.83 41.77 16.40
N PHE A 558 1.81 40.97 15.97
CA PHE A 558 1.59 39.91 14.99
C PHE A 558 0.74 38.76 15.58
N ILE A 559 0.02 38.07 14.70
CA ILE A 559 -0.80 36.92 15.05
C ILE A 559 -0.23 35.67 14.36
N ILE A 560 -0.23 34.57 15.10
CA ILE A 560 -0.02 33.20 14.60
C ILE A 560 -1.30 32.41 14.92
N ILE A 561 -1.81 31.64 13.97
CA ILE A 561 -3.08 30.90 14.08
C ILE A 561 -2.84 29.40 13.94
#